data_AF-A0A2K2FUP2-F1
#
_entry.id   AF-A0A2K2FUP2-F1
#
_cell.length_a   1.000
_cell.length_b   1.000
_cell.length_c   1.000
_cell.angle_alpha   90.00
_cell.angle_beta   90.00
_cell.angle_gamma   90.00
#
_symmetry.space_group_name_H-M   'P 1'
#
loop_
_entity.id
_entity.type
_entity.pdbx_description
1 polymer ?
#
loop_
_entity_poly.entity_id
_entity_poly.type
_entity_poly.pdbx_seq_one_letter_code
_entity_poly.pdbx_strand_id
1 'polypeptide(L)'
;MGNPSSSLSAEVVTWQDAEDTLTAAVEYLGAMPDQERAWLAAGQRTGWPAIVKDAQADYADEYVPSPRLTRRCANLVERMLTGDRPLANAIPEGHRHLVGRVIVMKRWPGPDGFGWDRVYRVMGGELHNLARGCVLATTSDGMRKAYERAIGRLALALERAARASSPGLDKV
;
A
#
# COMPACT_ATOMS: atom_id res chain seq x y z
N MET A 1 17.89 -29.28 -33.48
CA MET A 1 16.85 -29.27 -32.42
C MET A 1 17.53 -28.90 -31.11
N GLY A 2 17.37 -27.66 -30.65
CA GLY A 2 17.90 -27.20 -29.38
C GLY A 2 16.76 -26.53 -28.61
N ASN A 3 16.37 -27.12 -27.49
CA ASN A 3 15.44 -26.49 -26.55
C ASN A 3 16.16 -25.32 -25.88
N PRO A 4 15.65 -24.08 -25.94
CA PRO A 4 16.06 -23.07 -24.98
C PRO A 4 15.35 -23.38 -23.66
N SER A 5 16.10 -23.92 -22.70
CA SER A 5 15.72 -23.90 -21.28
C SER A 5 15.48 -22.46 -20.86
N SER A 6 14.23 -22.00 -20.94
CA SER A 6 13.80 -20.78 -20.27
C SER A 6 13.73 -21.11 -18.79
N SER A 7 14.83 -20.88 -18.09
CA SER A 7 14.80 -20.69 -16.65
C SER A 7 13.88 -19.49 -16.39
N LEU A 8 12.65 -19.77 -15.95
CA LEU A 8 11.75 -18.77 -15.39
C LEU A 8 12.39 -18.29 -14.09
N SER A 9 13.32 -17.34 -14.20
CA SER A 9 13.77 -16.55 -13.06
C SER A 9 12.52 -15.93 -12.46
N ALA A 10 12.15 -16.39 -11.26
CA ALA A 10 11.09 -15.77 -10.47
C ALA A 10 11.39 -14.27 -10.42
N GLU A 11 10.54 -13.47 -11.06
CA GLU A 11 10.69 -12.03 -11.13
C GLU A 11 10.76 -11.50 -9.70
N VAL A 12 11.94 -11.00 -9.32
CA VAL A 12 12.17 -10.49 -7.97
C VAL A 12 11.38 -9.21 -7.84
N VAL A 13 10.34 -9.23 -6.99
CA VAL A 13 9.54 -8.03 -6.70
C VAL A 13 10.44 -6.98 -6.07
N THR A 14 10.66 -5.88 -6.77
CA THR A 14 11.50 -4.80 -6.26
C THR A 14 10.74 -3.95 -5.25
N TRP A 15 11.49 -3.13 -4.52
CA TRP A 15 10.92 -2.12 -3.64
C TRP A 15 10.00 -1.15 -4.39
N GLN A 16 10.39 -0.75 -5.61
CA GLN A 16 9.60 0.15 -6.44
C GLN A 16 8.30 -0.51 -6.89
N ASP A 17 8.34 -1.77 -7.32
CA ASP A 17 7.14 -2.52 -7.73
C ASP A 17 6.11 -2.61 -6.59
N ALA A 18 6.60 -2.78 -5.35
CA ALA A 18 5.74 -2.83 -4.17
C ALA A 18 5.09 -1.46 -3.88
N GLU A 19 5.84 -0.37 -3.99
CA GLU A 19 5.30 0.99 -3.85
C GLU A 19 4.28 1.29 -4.94
N ASP A 20 4.59 1.00 -6.21
CA ASP A 20 3.72 1.28 -7.35
C ASP A 20 2.42 0.45 -7.26
N THR A 21 2.54 -0.84 -6.89
CA THR A 21 1.38 -1.73 -6.69
C THR A 21 0.47 -1.22 -5.58
N LEU A 22 1.04 -0.76 -4.47
CA LEU A 22 0.27 -0.20 -3.37
C LEU A 22 -0.40 1.12 -3.76
N THR A 23 0.34 2.00 -4.45
CA THR A 23 -0.17 3.28 -4.95
C THR A 23 -1.34 3.06 -5.89
N ALA A 24 -1.20 2.15 -6.86
CA ALA A 24 -2.28 1.78 -7.78
C ALA A 24 -3.51 1.23 -7.06
N ALA A 25 -3.33 0.40 -6.03
CA ALA A 25 -4.44 -0.12 -5.23
C ALA A 25 -5.19 1.00 -4.48
N VAL A 26 -4.47 1.97 -3.92
CA VAL A 26 -5.08 3.15 -3.25
C VAL A 26 -5.84 4.01 -4.27
N GLU A 27 -5.27 4.23 -5.46
CA GLU A 27 -5.95 4.97 -6.53
C GLU A 27 -7.25 4.29 -6.97
N TYR A 28 -7.21 2.97 -7.22
CA TYR A 28 -8.40 2.23 -7.60
C TYR A 28 -9.44 2.23 -6.50
N LEU A 29 -9.05 2.11 -5.23
CA LEU A 29 -9.97 2.23 -4.11
C LEU A 29 -10.71 3.57 -4.10
N GLY A 30 -10.00 4.68 -4.36
CA GLY A 30 -10.62 6.01 -4.48
C GLY A 30 -11.60 6.12 -5.67
N ALA A 31 -11.32 5.38 -6.75
CA ALA A 31 -12.12 5.33 -7.97
C ALA A 31 -13.22 4.25 -7.99
N MET A 32 -13.44 3.50 -6.88
CA MET A 32 -14.47 2.45 -6.84
C MET A 32 -15.87 3.06 -7.04
N PRO A 33 -16.72 2.48 -7.92
CA PRO A 33 -18.07 2.99 -8.19
C PRO A 33 -18.96 3.03 -6.94
N ASP A 34 -19.93 3.95 -6.93
CA ASP A 34 -20.79 4.22 -5.76
C ASP A 34 -21.57 3.00 -5.25
N GLN A 35 -21.83 1.99 -6.09
CA GLN A 35 -22.48 0.74 -5.68
C GLN A 35 -21.59 -0.12 -4.77
N GLU A 36 -20.27 -0.04 -4.92
CA GLU A 36 -19.30 -0.68 -4.03
C GLU A 36 -18.97 0.22 -2.83
N ARG A 37 -19.20 1.55 -2.92
CA ARG A 37 -19.06 2.47 -1.78
C ARG A 37 -19.98 2.17 -0.59
N ALA A 38 -21.17 1.63 -0.81
CA ALA A 38 -22.05 1.19 0.28
C ALA A 38 -21.45 -0.01 1.06
N TRP A 39 -20.78 -0.94 0.36
CA TRP A 39 -20.01 -2.02 0.96
C TRP A 39 -18.74 -1.49 1.65
N LEU A 40 -18.07 -0.51 1.04
CA LEU A 40 -16.93 0.20 1.64
C LEU A 40 -17.32 0.93 2.95
N ALA A 41 -18.45 1.64 2.96
CA ALA A 41 -19.01 2.31 4.15
C ALA A 41 -19.44 1.32 5.25
N ALA A 42 -19.84 0.10 4.88
CA ALA A 42 -20.08 -0.98 5.84
C ALA A 42 -18.76 -1.50 6.44
N GLY A 43 -17.69 -1.63 5.64
CA GLY A 43 -16.38 -2.06 6.10
C GLY A 43 -15.62 -1.05 6.97
N GLN A 44 -15.90 0.26 6.83
CA GLN A 44 -15.38 1.32 7.72
C GLN A 44 -15.67 1.03 9.20
N ARG A 45 -16.77 0.32 9.49
CA ARG A 45 -17.23 0.01 10.85
C ARG A 45 -16.57 -1.23 11.46
N THR A 46 -16.05 -2.18 10.67
CA THR A 46 -15.69 -3.51 11.22
C THR A 46 -14.45 -4.22 10.65
N GLY A 47 -13.81 -3.77 9.56
CA GLY A 47 -12.74 -4.61 8.95
C GLY A 47 -11.64 -3.92 8.15
N TRP A 48 -11.68 -2.59 7.97
CA TRP A 48 -10.69 -1.92 7.13
C TRP A 48 -9.29 -1.85 7.74
N PRO A 49 -8.22 -2.08 6.96
CA PRO A 49 -6.88 -1.71 7.37
C PRO A 49 -6.78 -0.22 7.65
N ALA A 50 -6.11 0.14 8.74
CA ALA A 50 -6.02 1.53 9.21
C ALA A 50 -5.51 2.52 8.14
N ILE A 51 -4.60 2.09 7.25
CA ILE A 51 -4.09 2.93 6.15
C ILE A 51 -5.20 3.47 5.24
N VAL A 52 -6.27 2.68 5.05
CA VAL A 52 -7.41 3.08 4.23
C VAL A 52 -8.28 4.09 4.98
N LYS A 53 -8.50 3.87 6.29
CA LYS A 53 -9.29 4.78 7.14
C LYS A 53 -8.63 6.17 7.21
N ASP A 54 -7.30 6.21 7.34
CA ASP A 54 -6.53 7.46 7.43
C ASP A 54 -6.50 8.22 6.11
N ALA A 55 -6.46 7.53 4.96
CA ALA A 55 -6.43 8.16 3.65
C ALA A 55 -7.78 8.77 3.25
N GLN A 56 -8.91 8.19 3.70
CA GLN A 56 -10.26 8.58 3.23
C GLN A 56 -10.74 9.92 3.81
N ALA A 57 -10.22 10.34 4.97
CA ALA A 57 -10.54 11.63 5.59
C ALA A 57 -10.16 12.85 4.71
N ASP A 58 -9.18 12.67 3.80
CA ASP A 58 -8.67 13.74 2.93
C ASP A 58 -9.45 13.85 1.58
N TYR A 59 -10.42 12.96 1.29
CA TYR A 59 -11.13 12.88 -0.01
C TYR A 59 -12.56 13.46 -0.02
N ALA A 60 -13.01 14.11 1.03
CA ALA A 60 -14.44 14.41 1.21
C ALA A 60 -15.02 15.51 0.29
N ASP A 61 -14.21 16.28 -0.43
CA ASP A 61 -14.68 17.61 -0.89
C ASP A 61 -15.06 17.79 -2.37
N GLU A 62 -15.04 16.79 -3.26
CA GLU A 62 -15.59 16.97 -4.62
C GLU A 62 -16.11 15.66 -5.24
N TYR A 63 -17.43 15.58 -5.46
CA TYR A 63 -18.11 14.39 -5.99
C TYR A 63 -18.17 14.40 -7.51
N VAL A 64 -17.32 13.59 -8.15
CA VAL A 64 -17.43 13.23 -9.57
C VAL A 64 -17.56 11.70 -9.68
N PRO A 65 -18.58 11.15 -10.38
CA PRO A 65 -18.72 9.71 -10.55
C PRO A 65 -17.48 9.13 -11.23
N SER A 66 -16.81 8.20 -10.57
CA SER A 66 -15.64 7.54 -11.14
C SER A 66 -16.05 6.49 -12.19
N PRO A 67 -15.31 6.36 -13.31
CA PRO A 67 -15.58 5.32 -14.30
C PRO A 67 -15.46 3.91 -13.69
N ARG A 68 -16.23 2.95 -14.22
CA ARG A 68 -16.23 1.57 -13.71
C ARG A 68 -14.84 0.95 -13.82
N LEU A 69 -14.31 0.49 -12.69
CA LEU A 69 -13.06 -0.26 -12.64
C LEU A 69 -13.17 -1.59 -13.39
N THR A 70 -12.06 -2.01 -13.98
CA THR A 70 -11.96 -3.37 -14.54
C THR A 70 -11.93 -4.41 -13.40
N ARG A 71 -12.31 -5.65 -13.69
CA ARG A 71 -12.20 -6.76 -12.73
C ARG A 71 -10.78 -6.93 -12.17
N ARG A 72 -9.76 -6.66 -12.99
CA ARG A 72 -8.35 -6.72 -12.58
C ARG A 72 -8.03 -5.67 -11.51
N CYS A 73 -8.54 -4.45 -11.68
CA CYS A 73 -8.38 -3.37 -10.70
C CYS A 73 -9.07 -3.72 -9.38
N ALA A 74 -10.33 -4.20 -9.44
CA ALA A 74 -11.08 -4.61 -8.24
C ALA A 74 -10.36 -5.75 -7.48
N ASN A 75 -9.89 -6.78 -8.19
CA ASN A 75 -9.11 -7.87 -7.59
C ASN A 75 -7.81 -7.38 -6.94
N LEU A 76 -7.18 -6.35 -7.51
CA LEU A 76 -5.98 -5.76 -6.90
C LEU A 76 -6.31 -5.07 -5.58
N VAL A 77 -7.38 -4.28 -5.54
CA VAL A 77 -7.85 -3.62 -4.31
C VAL A 77 -8.20 -4.66 -3.24
N GLU A 78 -8.92 -5.71 -3.60
CA GLU A 78 -9.27 -6.80 -2.69
C GLU A 78 -8.02 -7.45 -2.09
N ARG A 79 -7.07 -7.87 -2.93
CA ARG A 79 -5.84 -8.53 -2.47
C ARG A 79 -4.94 -7.61 -1.65
N MET A 80 -4.86 -6.33 -2.02
CA MET A 80 -3.94 -5.40 -1.38
C MET A 80 -4.51 -4.78 -0.10
N LEU A 81 -5.81 -4.47 -0.06
CA LEU A 81 -6.39 -3.52 0.89
C LEU A 81 -7.66 -3.98 1.59
N THR A 82 -8.54 -4.80 0.99
CA THR A 82 -9.89 -5.01 1.56
C THR A 82 -10.33 -6.46 1.81
N GLY A 83 -9.58 -7.46 1.34
CA GLY A 83 -9.87 -8.87 1.59
C GLY A 83 -9.57 -9.31 3.03
N ASP A 84 -9.80 -10.59 3.36
CA ASP A 84 -9.64 -11.13 4.72
C ASP A 84 -8.19 -11.09 5.26
N ARG A 85 -7.21 -11.15 4.36
CA ARG A 85 -5.77 -11.07 4.67
C ARG A 85 -5.06 -10.20 3.64
N PRO A 86 -5.30 -8.88 3.66
CA PRO A 86 -4.77 -7.97 2.65
C PRO A 86 -3.25 -7.89 2.78
N LEU A 87 -2.55 -7.81 1.65
CA LEU A 87 -1.08 -7.76 1.63
C LEU A 87 -0.52 -6.54 2.35
N ALA A 88 -1.26 -5.42 2.38
CA ALA A 88 -0.90 -4.23 3.16
C ALA A 88 -0.78 -4.50 4.68
N ASN A 89 -1.32 -5.60 5.21
CA ASN A 89 -1.08 -5.99 6.61
C ASN A 89 0.38 -6.35 6.91
N ALA A 90 1.21 -6.59 5.91
CA ALA A 90 2.66 -6.72 6.08
C ALA A 90 3.32 -5.41 6.58
N ILE A 91 2.66 -4.27 6.36
CA ILE A 91 3.08 -2.98 6.91
C ILE A 91 2.74 -2.96 8.41
N PRO A 92 3.74 -2.71 9.29
CA PRO A 92 3.53 -2.63 10.72
C PRO A 92 2.46 -1.59 11.06
N GLU A 93 1.58 -1.92 12.00
CA GLU A 93 0.44 -1.07 12.36
C GLU A 93 0.84 0.38 12.66
N GLY A 94 1.84 0.58 13.52
CA GLY A 94 2.34 1.92 13.86
C GLY A 94 3.01 2.69 12.71
N HIS A 95 3.27 2.06 11.56
CA HIS A 95 3.82 2.70 10.36
C HIS A 95 2.80 2.90 9.24
N ARG A 96 1.57 2.39 9.38
CA ARG A 96 0.52 2.51 8.36
C ARG A 96 0.17 3.97 8.04
N HIS A 97 0.07 4.80 9.08
CA HIS A 97 -0.22 6.24 8.91
C HIS A 97 0.86 6.94 8.07
N LEU A 98 2.14 6.68 8.40
CA LEU A 98 3.29 7.20 7.64
C LEU A 98 3.23 6.75 6.17
N VAL A 99 2.99 5.46 5.92
CA VAL A 99 2.93 4.92 4.56
C VAL A 99 1.78 5.54 3.76
N GLY A 100 0.58 5.61 4.33
CA GLY A 100 -0.57 6.26 3.70
C GLY A 100 -0.27 7.71 3.35
N ARG A 101 0.30 8.47 4.29
CA ARG A 101 0.65 9.88 4.08
C ARG A 101 1.68 10.06 2.95
N VAL A 102 2.73 9.24 2.92
CA VAL A 102 3.77 9.33 1.89
C VAL A 102 3.19 9.01 0.50
N ILE A 103 2.33 7.98 0.38
CA ILE A 103 1.71 7.63 -0.89
C ILE A 103 0.84 8.77 -1.42
N VAL A 104 -0.02 9.34 -0.58
CA VAL A 104 -0.86 10.48 -0.94
C VAL A 104 0.00 11.67 -1.36
N MET A 105 1.05 12.00 -0.61
CA MET A 105 1.94 13.12 -0.93
C MET A 105 2.82 12.90 -2.15
N LYS A 106 3.18 11.65 -2.49
CA LYS A 106 3.89 11.36 -3.74
C LYS A 106 2.97 11.46 -4.95
N ARG A 107 1.72 11.04 -4.79
CA ARG A 107 0.73 11.06 -5.88
C ARG A 107 0.15 12.45 -6.14
N TRP A 108 -0.17 13.19 -5.08
CA TRP A 108 -0.68 14.56 -5.12
C TRP A 108 0.24 15.48 -4.33
N PRO A 109 1.44 15.79 -4.86
CA PRO A 109 2.45 16.54 -4.13
C PRO A 109 2.04 17.99 -3.82
N GLY A 110 1.05 18.54 -4.51
CA GLY A 110 0.73 19.97 -4.43
C GLY A 110 1.86 20.83 -5.01
N PRO A 111 1.80 22.16 -4.84
CA PRO A 111 2.73 23.09 -5.49
C PRO A 111 4.19 22.94 -5.01
N ASP A 112 4.40 22.54 -3.75
CA ASP A 112 5.73 22.44 -3.14
C ASP A 112 6.44 21.10 -3.41
N GLY A 113 5.81 20.18 -4.14
CA GLY A 113 6.39 18.87 -4.39
C GLY A 113 6.29 17.90 -3.20
N PHE A 114 6.84 16.71 -3.42
CA PHE A 114 7.10 15.73 -2.35
C PHE A 114 8.44 16.02 -1.69
N GLY A 115 8.49 15.98 -0.36
CA GLY A 115 9.73 16.10 0.40
C GLY A 115 9.60 15.56 1.82
N TRP A 116 10.65 14.89 2.30
CA TRP A 116 10.66 14.26 3.64
C TRP A 116 10.52 15.26 4.78
N ASP A 117 10.99 16.50 4.63
CA ASP A 117 10.79 17.55 5.63
C ASP A 117 9.32 18.00 5.71
N ARG A 118 8.56 17.86 4.62
CA ARG A 118 7.12 18.11 4.63
C ARG A 118 6.37 16.97 5.31
N VAL A 119 6.74 15.72 5.02
CA VAL A 119 6.22 14.54 5.73
C VAL A 119 6.48 14.68 7.23
N TYR A 120 7.71 15.04 7.62
CA TYR A 120 8.10 15.28 9.01
C TYR A 120 7.21 16.32 9.70
N ARG A 121 6.98 17.48 9.06
CA ARG A 121 6.12 18.54 9.61
C ARG A 121 4.67 18.09 9.77
N VAL A 122 4.11 17.40 8.78
CA VAL A 122 2.73 16.88 8.83
C VAL A 122 2.57 15.82 9.91
N MET A 123 3.60 15.00 10.12
CA MET A 123 3.64 13.95 11.14
C MET A 123 4.02 14.49 12.54
N GLY A 124 4.16 15.80 12.72
CA GLY A 124 4.50 16.42 14.01
C GLY A 124 5.91 16.08 14.52
N GLY A 125 6.78 15.53 13.65
CA GLY A 125 8.10 15.06 14.03
C GLY A 125 8.12 13.81 14.90
N GLU A 126 7.00 13.09 14.97
CA GLU A 126 6.84 11.90 15.80
C GLU A 126 6.54 10.66 14.96
N LEU A 127 7.00 9.50 15.42
CA LEU A 127 6.71 8.24 14.76
C LEU A 127 6.64 7.10 15.78
N HIS A 128 5.78 6.12 15.52
CA HIS A 128 5.72 4.92 16.32
C HIS A 128 7.02 4.11 16.24
N ASN A 129 7.66 3.90 17.38
CA ASN A 129 8.82 3.03 17.53
C ASN A 129 8.36 1.59 17.75
N LEU A 130 8.56 0.73 16.75
CA LEU A 130 8.11 -0.67 16.81
C LEU A 130 8.75 -1.48 17.93
N ALA A 131 9.99 -1.16 18.33
CA ALA A 131 10.69 -1.91 19.37
C ALA A 131 10.22 -1.51 20.79
N ARG A 132 9.84 -0.24 20.97
CA ARG A 132 9.39 0.31 22.25
C ARG A 132 7.87 0.32 22.42
N GLY A 133 7.12 0.10 21.34
CA GLY A 133 5.65 0.08 21.37
C GLY A 133 5.03 1.44 21.71
N CYS A 134 5.73 2.54 21.43
CA CYS A 134 5.27 3.89 21.73
C CYS A 134 5.70 4.89 20.64
N VAL A 135 5.00 6.03 20.59
CA VAL A 135 5.34 7.15 19.71
C VAL A 135 6.50 7.94 20.32
N LEU A 136 7.51 8.25 19.50
CA LEU A 136 8.70 9.00 19.90
C LEU A 136 9.05 10.03 18.85
N ALA A 137 9.70 11.11 19.28
CA ALA A 137 10.34 12.06 18.37
C ALA A 137 11.32 11.33 17.43
N THR A 138 11.34 11.74 16.17
CA THR A 138 12.19 11.18 15.12
C THR A 138 12.76 12.30 14.26
N THR A 139 13.42 11.97 13.16
CA THR A 139 13.89 12.92 12.15
C THR A 139 13.22 12.63 10.80
N SER A 140 13.30 13.56 9.85
CA SER A 140 12.81 13.32 8.48
C SER A 140 13.50 12.11 7.83
N ASP A 141 14.81 11.93 8.04
CA ASP A 141 15.54 10.73 7.60
C ASP A 141 15.09 9.46 8.34
N GLY A 142 14.75 9.57 9.63
CA GLY A 142 14.18 8.47 10.41
C GLY A 142 12.84 8.00 9.84
N MET A 143 11.96 8.94 9.45
CA MET A 143 10.71 8.63 8.77
C MET A 143 10.95 8.00 7.39
N ARG A 144 11.91 8.51 6.61
CA ARG A 144 12.31 7.92 5.32
C ARG A 144 12.69 6.45 5.46
N LYS A 145 13.60 6.13 6.38
CA LYS A 145 14.05 4.75 6.63
C LYS A 145 12.93 3.85 7.14
N ALA A 146 12.04 4.37 7.97
CA ALA A 146 10.88 3.61 8.45
C ALA A 146 9.92 3.27 7.30
N TYR A 147 9.64 4.24 6.43
CA TYR A 147 8.86 4.05 5.22
C TYR A 147 9.50 3.03 4.28
N GLU A 148 10.80 3.18 3.97
CA GLU A 148 11.53 2.25 3.10
C GLU A 148 11.46 0.81 3.61
N ARG A 149 11.63 0.61 4.93
CA ARG A 149 11.50 -0.71 5.57
C ARG A 149 10.08 -1.26 5.52
N ALA A 150 9.07 -0.40 5.67
CA ALA A 150 7.67 -0.79 5.59
C ALA A 150 7.31 -1.28 4.18
N ILE A 151 7.73 -0.55 3.14
CA ILE A 151 7.57 -0.97 1.74
C ILE A 151 8.40 -2.23 1.44
N GLY A 152 9.61 -2.35 1.99
CA GLY A 152 10.40 -3.58 1.85
C GLY A 152 9.70 -4.82 2.43
N ARG A 153 8.96 -4.68 3.54
CA ARG A 153 8.13 -5.78 4.08
C ARG A 153 6.97 -6.13 3.15
N LEU A 154 6.38 -5.12 2.51
CA LEU A 154 5.33 -5.34 1.51
C LEU A 154 5.87 -6.05 0.26
N ALA A 155 7.06 -5.67 -0.23
CA ALA A 155 7.72 -6.34 -1.34
C ALA A 155 7.91 -7.84 -1.08
N LEU A 156 8.38 -8.21 0.12
CA LEU A 156 8.50 -9.61 0.53
C LEU A 156 7.14 -10.32 0.62
N ALA A 157 6.08 -9.63 1.04
CA ALA A 157 4.73 -10.20 1.08
C ALA A 157 4.17 -10.44 -0.33
N LEU A 158 4.39 -9.50 -1.25
CA LEU A 158 4.05 -9.63 -2.66
C LEU A 158 4.79 -10.78 -3.33
N GLU A 159 6.10 -10.89 -3.09
CA GLU A 159 6.92 -11.98 -3.61
C GLU A 159 6.43 -13.35 -3.12
N ARG A 160 6.14 -13.49 -1.82
CA ARG A 160 5.57 -14.71 -1.25
C ARG A 160 4.22 -15.06 -1.86
N ALA A 161 3.36 -14.05 -2.06
CA ALA A 161 2.06 -14.25 -2.69
C ALA A 161 2.18 -14.66 -4.16
N ALA A 162 3.13 -14.07 -4.90
CA ALA A 162 3.41 -14.44 -6.29
C ALA A 162 3.90 -15.89 -6.40
N ARG A 163 4.81 -16.32 -5.51
CA ARG A 163 5.28 -17.71 -5.45
C ARG A 163 4.17 -18.69 -5.07
N ALA A 164 3.29 -18.34 -4.12
CA ALA A 164 2.16 -19.18 -3.72
C ALA A 164 1.12 -19.38 -4.83
N SER A 165 0.94 -18.37 -5.70
CA SER A 165 0.05 -18.43 -6.85
C SER A 165 0.62 -19.21 -8.06
N SER A 166 1.89 -19.61 -8.01
CA SER A 166 2.56 -20.44 -9.01
C SER A 166 2.91 -21.83 -8.44
N PRO A 167 1.91 -22.71 -8.18
CA PRO A 167 2.19 -24.05 -7.68
C PRO A 167 2.72 -24.93 -8.81
N GLY A 168 4.04 -25.04 -8.95
CA GLY A 168 4.67 -26.07 -9.78
C GLY A 168 6.08 -25.72 -10.24
N LEU A 169 7.08 -26.28 -9.55
CA LEU A 169 8.35 -26.77 -10.13
C LEU A 169 9.34 -27.35 -9.10
N ASP A 170 8.90 -27.76 -7.90
CA ASP A 170 9.75 -28.54 -6.99
C ASP A 170 9.16 -29.94 -6.80
N LYS A 171 9.54 -30.86 -7.71
CA LYS A 171 9.62 -32.32 -7.52
C LYS A 171 9.88 -32.99 -8.88
N VAL A 172 11.16 -33.13 -9.26
CA VAL A 172 11.79 -34.37 -9.76
C VAL A 172 13.25 -34.34 -9.34
#